data_AF-A0AA42DMV8-F1
#
_entry.id   AF-A0AA42DMV8-F1
#
_cell.length_a   1.000
_cell.length_b   1.000
_cell.length_c   1.000
_cell.angle_alpha   90.00
_cell.angle_beta   90.00
_cell.angle_gamma   90.00
#
_symmetry.space_group_name_H-M   'P 1'
#
loop_
_entity.id
_entity.type
_entity.pdbx_description
1 polymer ?
#
loop_
_entity_poly.entity_id
_entity_poly.type
_entity_poly.pdbx_seq_one_letter_code
_entity_poly.pdbx_strand_id
1 'polypeptide(L)'
;MGKYNSKPIDVNTVTKTSKLTGKTVQYEENVYDVLTVQKEKDYTARKDEFNIIRDTYFGSYYSHFFTKLKSVDIPCQMKTRFLYLCSYMNYEDCFLVDDKSTHKNKLTKKEIASILKLGKSEFAETISILLENKLIIECNGGYIINNEYAIKGEVGKSKDNIGNYTRVFDQGIRELYNQCSAKQHRRLYCLFALLPYINLKYNVVTVSDVSEENYEEVVAMNMKGVCDLVGYDKTKSKRLEKELLQLKIGGKDVIAITKRSAGSVIKVNPAIYYAGTTNQVNELKILMADFGYMVS
;
A
#
# COMPACT_ATOMS: atom_id res chain seq x y z
N MET A 1 30.26 -38.29 -20.56
CA MET A 1 30.97 -36.99 -20.40
C MET A 1 30.20 -35.91 -21.14
N GLY A 2 29.35 -35.15 -20.45
CA GLY A 2 28.60 -34.05 -21.04
C GLY A 2 29.48 -32.82 -21.18
N LYS A 3 29.62 -32.30 -22.40
CA LYS A 3 30.36 -31.06 -22.68
C LYS A 3 29.56 -29.88 -22.13
N TYR A 4 30.09 -29.20 -21.11
CA TYR A 4 29.63 -27.86 -20.74
C TYR A 4 30.00 -26.90 -21.87
N ASN A 5 29.02 -26.48 -22.67
CA ASN A 5 29.18 -25.34 -23.56
C ASN A 5 29.21 -24.06 -22.70
N SER A 6 30.40 -23.56 -22.41
CA SER A 6 30.57 -22.19 -21.91
C SER A 6 30.10 -21.21 -23.00
N LYS A 7 29.08 -20.40 -22.71
CA LYS A 7 28.71 -19.27 -23.58
C LYS A 7 29.92 -18.33 -23.72
N PRO A 8 30.16 -17.73 -24.91
CA PRO A 8 31.20 -16.72 -25.06
C PRO A 8 30.93 -15.54 -24.10
N ILE A 9 32.00 -15.07 -23.45
CA ILE A 9 31.96 -13.93 -22.52
C ILE A 9 32.20 -12.67 -23.34
N ASP A 10 31.17 -11.83 -23.47
CA ASP A 10 31.30 -10.51 -24.10
C ASP A 10 32.10 -9.60 -23.17
N VAL A 11 33.21 -9.04 -23.65
CA VAL A 11 34.11 -8.14 -22.91
C VAL A 11 34.25 -6.79 -23.60
N ASN A 12 34.33 -5.72 -22.80
CA ASN A 12 34.68 -4.38 -23.24
C ASN A 12 36.10 -4.03 -22.80
N THR A 13 36.93 -3.52 -23.71
CA THR A 13 38.24 -2.97 -23.33
C THR A 13 38.08 -1.57 -22.77
N VAL A 14 38.42 -1.39 -21.49
CA VAL A 14 38.32 -0.12 -20.77
C VAL A 14 39.72 0.43 -20.52
N THR A 15 39.87 1.75 -20.71
CA THR A 15 41.14 2.46 -20.48
C THR A 15 40.99 3.37 -19.26
N LYS A 16 41.81 3.17 -18.22
CA LYS A 16 41.87 4.08 -17.05
C LYS A 16 43.23 4.74 -16.94
N THR A 17 43.22 6.05 -16.72
CA THR A 17 44.42 6.86 -16.48
C THR A 17 44.53 7.24 -15.01
N SER A 18 45.67 6.92 -14.38
CA SER A 18 45.97 7.30 -13.01
C SER A 18 46.08 8.81 -12.88
N LYS A 19 45.27 9.42 -11.99
CA LYS A 19 45.32 10.86 -11.72
C LYS A 19 46.61 11.32 -11.01
N LEU A 20 47.35 10.40 -10.38
CA LEU A 20 48.59 10.69 -9.64
C LEU A 20 49.86 10.51 -10.48
N THR A 21 49.84 9.59 -11.45
CA THR A 21 51.05 9.20 -12.18
C THR A 21 50.93 9.38 -13.70
N GLY A 22 49.76 9.76 -14.22
CA GLY A 22 49.50 9.94 -15.66
C GLY A 22 49.55 8.66 -16.49
N LYS A 23 49.89 7.51 -15.88
CA LYS A 23 49.97 6.22 -16.56
C LYS A 23 48.59 5.71 -16.91
N THR A 24 48.45 5.25 -18.15
CA THR A 24 47.22 4.69 -18.69
C THR A 24 47.35 3.17 -18.77
N VAL A 25 46.34 2.45 -18.27
CA VAL A 25 46.27 0.99 -18.29
C VAL A 25 44.97 0.56 -18.95
N GLN A 26 45.07 -0.41 -19.87
CA GLN A 26 43.92 -1.05 -20.50
C GLN A 26 43.63 -2.38 -19.82
N TYR A 27 42.34 -2.67 -19.63
CA TYR A 27 41.90 -3.94 -19.08
C TYR A 27 40.52 -4.30 -19.65
N GLU A 28 40.19 -5.59 -19.65
CA GLU A 28 38.92 -6.10 -20.16
C GLU A 28 37.91 -6.20 -19.00
N GLU A 29 36.75 -5.59 -19.15
CA GLU A 29 35.61 -5.75 -18.24
C GLU A 29 34.54 -6.63 -18.91
N ASN A 30 33.97 -7.57 -18.16
CA ASN A 30 32.86 -8.38 -18.61
C ASN A 30 31.58 -7.53 -18.73
N VAL A 31 30.95 -7.53 -19.90
CA VAL A 31 29.75 -6.74 -20.20
C VAL A 31 28.58 -7.10 -19.28
N TYR A 32 28.44 -8.38 -18.90
CA TYR A 32 27.40 -8.82 -17.97
C TYR A 32 27.57 -8.21 -16.58
N ASP A 33 28.80 -8.09 -16.10
CA ASP A 33 29.10 -7.53 -14.78
C ASP A 33 28.81 -6.02 -14.77
N VAL A 34 29.22 -5.30 -15.83
CA VAL A 34 28.93 -3.87 -15.98
C VAL A 34 27.42 -3.60 -16.00
N LEU A 35 26.65 -4.38 -16.79
CA LEU A 35 25.19 -4.24 -16.85
C LEU A 35 24.51 -4.58 -15.52
N THR A 36 25.03 -5.57 -14.78
CA THR A 36 24.50 -5.95 -13.46
C THR A 36 24.73 -4.83 -12.45
N VAL A 37 25.95 -4.28 -12.39
CA VAL A 37 26.29 -3.14 -11.52
C VAL A 37 25.45 -1.91 -11.86
N GLN A 38 25.22 -1.62 -13.15
CA GLN A 38 24.38 -0.49 -13.54
C GLN A 38 22.92 -0.69 -13.09
N LYS A 39 22.35 -1.88 -13.29
CA LYS A 39 20.99 -2.21 -12.83
C LYS A 39 20.86 -2.09 -11.31
N GLU A 40 21.86 -2.50 -10.54
CA GLU A 40 21.88 -2.37 -9.08
C GLU A 40 21.92 -0.89 -8.65
N LYS A 41 22.73 -0.07 -9.32
CA LYS A 41 22.76 1.39 -9.09
C LYS A 41 21.42 2.04 -9.40
N ASP A 42 20.82 1.72 -10.55
CA ASP A 42 19.54 2.27 -10.97
C ASP A 42 18.39 1.84 -10.05
N TYR A 43 18.43 0.59 -9.56
CA TYR A 43 17.47 0.11 -8.56
C TYR A 43 17.64 0.85 -7.23
N THR A 44 18.88 1.05 -6.78
CA THR A 44 19.17 1.77 -5.53
C THR A 44 18.70 3.22 -5.62
N ALA A 45 19.00 3.92 -6.71
CA ALA A 45 18.53 5.29 -6.94
C ALA A 45 17.00 5.39 -6.91
N ARG A 46 16.29 4.48 -7.59
CA ARG A 46 14.81 4.43 -7.55
C ARG A 46 14.27 4.10 -6.16
N LYS A 47 14.96 3.26 -5.40
CA LYS A 47 14.59 2.92 -4.01
C LYS A 47 14.70 4.14 -3.11
N ASP A 48 15.79 4.89 -3.23
CA ASP A 48 16.02 6.11 -2.47
C ASP A 48 14.98 7.17 -2.82
N GLU A 49 14.68 7.35 -4.11
CA GLU A 49 13.64 8.25 -4.57
C GLU A 49 12.25 7.87 -4.06
N PHE A 50 11.88 6.60 -4.14
CA PHE A 50 10.62 6.10 -3.57
C PHE A 50 10.54 6.36 -2.06
N ASN A 51 11.63 6.14 -1.32
CA ASN A 51 11.69 6.40 0.12
C ASN A 51 11.53 7.90 0.41
N ILE A 52 12.18 8.78 -0.36
CA ILE A 52 12.05 10.24 -0.21
C ILE A 52 10.60 10.67 -0.46
N ILE A 53 9.96 10.20 -1.54
CA ILE A 53 8.55 10.49 -1.83
C ILE A 53 7.67 10.00 -0.68
N ARG A 54 7.85 8.75 -0.25
CA ARG A 54 7.11 8.16 0.86
C ARG A 54 7.24 9.02 2.11
N ASP A 55 8.46 9.33 2.54
CA ASP A 55 8.73 10.02 3.80
C ASP A 55 8.24 11.47 3.75
N THR A 56 8.26 12.09 2.57
CA THR A 56 7.76 13.46 2.36
C THR A 56 6.24 13.53 2.37
N TYR A 57 5.54 12.57 1.76
CA TYR A 57 4.11 12.71 1.45
C TYR A 57 3.19 11.75 2.17
N PHE A 58 3.65 10.56 2.53
CA PHE A 58 2.78 9.44 2.95
C PHE A 58 3.08 8.94 4.36
N GLY A 59 4.34 9.04 4.80
CA GLY A 59 4.81 8.57 6.09
C GLY A 59 4.97 7.05 6.18
N SER A 60 4.88 6.53 7.40
CA SER A 60 4.97 5.08 7.67
C SER A 60 3.78 4.32 7.12
N TYR A 61 3.99 3.02 6.87
CA TYR A 61 2.94 2.13 6.37
C TYR A 61 3.03 0.75 7.03
N TYR A 62 1.96 0.00 6.88
CA TYR A 62 1.93 -1.44 7.11
C TYR A 62 1.52 -2.16 5.82
N SER A 63 1.93 -3.42 5.68
CA SER A 63 1.50 -4.31 4.61
C SER A 63 0.21 -5.00 5.05
N HIS A 64 -0.85 -4.88 4.26
CA HIS A 64 -2.16 -5.47 4.58
C HIS A 64 -2.53 -6.60 3.62
N PHE A 65 -2.94 -7.74 4.16
CA PHE A 65 -3.37 -8.92 3.41
C PHE A 65 -4.88 -8.91 3.17
N PHE A 66 -5.33 -8.16 2.17
CA PHE A 66 -6.77 -7.90 1.97
C PHE A 66 -7.59 -9.15 1.75
N THR A 67 -7.09 -10.14 1.01
CA THR A 67 -7.83 -11.39 0.73
C THR A 67 -8.19 -12.11 2.03
N LYS A 68 -7.30 -12.06 3.04
CA LYS A 68 -7.54 -12.63 4.36
C LYS A 68 -8.62 -11.86 5.11
N LEU A 69 -8.51 -10.53 5.22
CA LEU A 69 -9.53 -9.71 5.92
C LEU A 69 -10.90 -9.78 5.21
N LYS A 70 -10.92 -9.86 3.88
CA LYS A 70 -12.16 -10.00 3.10
C LYS A 70 -12.91 -11.27 3.49
N SER A 71 -12.19 -12.38 3.72
CA SER A 71 -12.77 -13.68 4.08
C SER A 71 -13.39 -13.75 5.48
N VAL A 72 -13.06 -12.81 6.37
CA VAL A 72 -13.65 -12.73 7.72
C VAL A 72 -15.07 -12.18 7.65
N ASP A 73 -16.05 -12.95 8.11
CA ASP A 73 -17.46 -12.55 8.11
C ASP A 73 -17.80 -11.66 9.33
N ILE A 74 -17.44 -10.39 9.22
CA ILE A 74 -17.74 -9.35 10.21
C ILE A 74 -18.26 -8.08 9.54
N PRO A 75 -19.01 -7.23 10.26
CA PRO A 75 -19.52 -5.98 9.70
C PRO A 75 -18.41 -5.07 9.15
N CYS A 76 -18.65 -4.42 8.02
CA CYS A 76 -17.67 -3.57 7.33
C CYS A 76 -17.05 -2.49 8.23
N GLN A 77 -17.82 -1.89 9.14
CA GLN A 77 -17.30 -0.91 10.08
C GLN A 77 -16.24 -1.48 11.03
N MET A 78 -16.30 -2.77 11.36
CA MET A 78 -15.29 -3.44 12.17
C MET A 78 -14.00 -3.63 11.38
N LYS A 79 -14.10 -3.95 10.09
CA LYS A 79 -12.95 -4.02 9.18
C LYS A 79 -12.27 -2.65 9.03
N THR A 80 -13.04 -1.57 8.92
CA THR A 80 -12.48 -0.19 8.93
C THR A 80 -11.76 0.13 10.24
N ARG A 81 -12.35 -0.20 11.39
CA ARG A 81 -11.73 0.01 12.70
C ARG A 81 -10.45 -0.80 12.85
N PHE A 82 -10.44 -2.04 12.37
CA PHE A 82 -9.25 -2.88 12.33
C PHE A 82 -8.12 -2.26 11.50
N LEU A 83 -8.41 -1.83 10.26
CA LEU A 83 -7.42 -1.15 9.40
C LEU A 83 -6.88 0.14 10.04
N TYR A 84 -7.72 0.88 10.76
CA TYR A 84 -7.28 2.03 11.53
C TYR A 84 -6.36 1.64 12.69
N LEU A 85 -6.69 0.60 13.46
CA LEU A 85 -5.82 0.11 14.53
C LEU A 85 -4.46 -0.38 14.01
N CYS A 86 -4.40 -1.02 12.84
CA CYS A 86 -3.15 -1.43 12.21
C CYS A 86 -2.15 -0.28 12.03
N SER A 87 -2.65 0.97 11.89
CA SER A 87 -1.77 2.13 11.78
C SER A 87 -0.99 2.45 13.05
N TYR A 88 -1.44 1.97 14.21
CA TYR A 88 -0.78 2.14 15.51
C TYR A 88 0.16 0.97 15.85
N MET A 89 0.33 0.02 14.94
CA MET A 89 1.26 -1.09 15.10
C MET A 89 2.72 -0.61 15.15
N ASN A 90 3.56 -1.23 15.99
CA ASN A 90 5.02 -1.05 15.96
C ASN A 90 5.70 -2.04 14.99
N TYR A 91 7.00 -1.87 14.75
CA TYR A 91 7.77 -2.72 13.84
C TYR A 91 8.26 -4.04 14.44
N GLU A 92 8.39 -4.13 15.76
CA GLU A 92 9.10 -5.25 16.42
C GLU A 92 8.20 -6.46 16.64
N ASP A 93 7.05 -6.27 17.29
CA ASP A 93 6.21 -7.34 17.81
C ASP A 93 4.71 -7.13 17.50
N CYS A 94 4.43 -6.18 16.60
CA CYS A 94 3.10 -5.83 16.10
C CYS A 94 2.12 -5.38 17.20
N PHE A 95 2.64 -4.92 18.34
CA PHE A 95 1.83 -4.28 19.37
C PHE A 95 1.29 -2.94 18.88
N LEU A 96 0.08 -2.63 19.32
CA LEU A 96 -0.48 -1.30 19.24
C LEU A 96 0.24 -0.38 20.23
N VAL A 97 0.83 0.70 19.75
CA VAL A 97 1.63 1.64 20.52
C VAL A 97 1.21 3.08 20.29
N ASP A 98 1.51 3.95 21.25
CA ASP A 98 1.32 5.38 21.08
C ASP A 98 2.35 5.99 20.10
N ASP A 99 2.01 7.14 19.53
CA ASP A 99 2.92 7.92 18.68
C ASP A 99 3.90 8.78 19.49
N LYS A 100 3.75 8.84 20.83
CA LYS A 100 4.37 9.86 21.68
C LYS A 100 5.70 9.42 22.30
N SER A 101 6.06 8.14 22.24
CA SER A 101 7.21 7.61 22.97
C SER A 101 7.93 6.45 22.27
N THR A 102 8.89 6.75 21.39
CA THR A 102 9.81 5.75 20.79
C THR A 102 9.16 4.49 20.18
N HIS A 103 7.85 4.51 19.91
CA HIS A 103 7.02 3.33 19.57
C HIS A 103 7.05 2.18 20.59
N LYS A 104 7.22 2.47 21.89
CA LYS A 104 7.39 1.43 22.93
C LYS A 104 6.24 1.31 23.93
N ASN A 105 5.47 2.37 24.15
CA ASN A 105 4.35 2.32 25.09
C ASN A 105 3.15 1.64 24.45
N LYS A 106 2.85 0.42 24.93
CA LYS A 106 1.70 -0.37 24.51
C LYS A 106 0.41 0.36 24.87
N LEU A 107 -0.50 0.47 23.91
CA LEU A 107 -1.81 1.07 24.13
C LEU A 107 -2.65 0.17 25.04
N THR A 108 -3.08 0.74 26.15
CA THR A 108 -4.08 0.16 27.03
C THR A 108 -5.46 0.18 26.36
N LYS A 109 -6.38 -0.64 26.86
CA LYS A 109 -7.79 -0.64 26.42
C LYS A 109 -8.43 0.75 26.49
N LYS A 110 -8.07 1.56 27.50
CA LYS A 110 -8.57 2.93 27.69
C LYS A 110 -8.07 3.86 26.57
N GLU A 111 -6.80 3.73 26.19
CA GLU A 111 -6.23 4.53 25.10
C GLU A 111 -6.78 4.11 23.75
N ILE A 112 -6.98 2.80 23.52
CA ILE A 112 -7.66 2.29 22.31
C ILE A 112 -9.08 2.88 22.21
N ALA A 113 -9.83 2.92 23.33
CA ALA A 113 -11.14 3.56 23.35
C ALA A 113 -11.06 5.05 22.97
N SER A 114 -10.03 5.75 23.45
CA SER A 114 -9.80 7.17 23.15
C SER A 114 -9.47 7.42 21.68
N ILE A 115 -8.65 6.57 21.04
CA ILE A 115 -8.28 6.76 19.63
C ILE A 115 -9.40 6.34 18.67
N LEU A 116 -10.23 5.36 19.05
CA LEU A 116 -11.36 4.90 18.23
C LEU A 116 -12.53 5.89 18.26
N LYS A 117 -12.65 6.71 19.31
CA LYS A 117 -13.70 7.75 19.48
C LYS A 117 -15.12 7.21 19.33
N LEU A 118 -15.38 6.02 19.89
CA LEU A 118 -16.68 5.35 19.85
C LEU A 118 -17.42 5.50 21.18
N GLY A 119 -18.74 5.37 21.14
CA GLY A 119 -19.54 5.23 22.36
C GLY A 119 -19.20 3.92 23.09
N LYS A 120 -19.43 3.87 24.41
CA LYS A 120 -19.03 2.72 25.27
C LYS A 120 -19.52 1.36 24.74
N SER A 121 -20.79 1.28 24.33
CA SER A 121 -21.39 0.05 23.78
C SER A 121 -20.72 -0.38 22.48
N GLU A 122 -20.54 0.57 21.56
CA GLU A 122 -19.96 0.32 20.24
C GLU A 122 -18.46 -0.01 20.31
N PHE A 123 -17.74 0.59 21.26
CA PHE A 123 -16.36 0.22 21.58
C PHE A 123 -16.29 -1.21 22.11
N ALA A 124 -17.14 -1.58 23.07
CA ALA A 124 -17.17 -2.92 23.64
C ALA A 124 -17.44 -3.98 22.57
N GLU A 125 -18.46 -3.75 21.73
CA GLU A 125 -18.79 -4.60 20.58
C GLU A 125 -17.60 -4.71 19.60
N THR A 126 -16.97 -3.58 19.25
CA THR A 126 -15.80 -3.57 18.36
C THR A 126 -14.70 -4.48 18.88
N ILE A 127 -14.29 -4.29 20.14
CA ILE A 127 -13.20 -5.07 20.73
C ILE A 127 -13.56 -6.55 20.83
N SER A 128 -14.80 -6.89 21.20
CA SER A 128 -15.26 -8.29 21.26
C SER A 128 -15.14 -8.96 19.90
N ILE A 129 -15.69 -8.36 18.84
CA ILE A 129 -15.67 -8.91 17.49
C ILE A 129 -14.23 -9.08 16.98
N LEU A 130 -13.36 -8.09 17.20
CA LEU A 130 -11.97 -8.17 16.74
C LEU A 130 -11.17 -9.26 17.47
N LEU A 131 -11.42 -9.47 18.76
CA LEU A 131 -10.78 -10.54 19.54
C LEU A 131 -11.32 -11.93 19.17
N GLU A 132 -12.64 -12.09 19.07
CA GLU A 132 -13.31 -13.34 18.71
C GLU A 132 -12.87 -13.85 17.33
N ASN A 133 -12.64 -12.92 16.39
CA ASN A 133 -12.16 -13.24 15.04
C ASN A 133 -10.63 -13.23 14.91
N LYS A 134 -9.90 -13.11 16.03
CA LYS A 134 -8.42 -13.12 16.09
C LYS A 134 -7.77 -12.09 15.16
N LEU A 135 -8.43 -10.96 14.94
CA LEU A 135 -7.85 -9.82 14.22
C LEU A 135 -6.87 -9.07 15.13
N ILE A 136 -7.21 -8.99 16.40
CA ILE A 136 -6.33 -8.51 17.47
C ILE A 136 -6.20 -9.57 18.56
N ILE A 137 -5.09 -9.55 19.30
CA ILE A 137 -4.80 -10.49 20.39
C ILE A 137 -4.41 -9.66 21.62
N GLU A 138 -5.08 -9.88 22.75
CA GLU A 138 -4.68 -9.27 24.02
C GLU A 138 -3.47 -10.01 24.61
N CYS A 139 -2.41 -9.28 24.93
CA CYS A 139 -1.16 -9.86 25.44
C CYS A 139 -0.44 -8.85 26.34
N ASN A 140 0.02 -9.28 27.52
CA ASN A 140 0.86 -8.48 28.42
C ASN A 140 0.32 -7.06 28.67
N GLY A 141 -0.99 -6.91 28.88
CA GLY A 141 -1.64 -5.62 29.16
C GLY A 141 -1.83 -4.69 27.95
N GLY A 142 -1.49 -5.16 26.74
CA GLY A 142 -1.72 -4.45 25.48
C GLY A 142 -2.38 -5.34 24.42
N TYR A 143 -2.39 -4.87 23.18
CA TYR A 143 -3.01 -5.56 22.06
C TYR A 143 -2.03 -5.69 20.90
N ILE A 144 -2.01 -6.85 20.25
CA ILE A 144 -1.20 -7.18 19.09
C ILE A 144 -2.11 -7.31 17.88
N ILE A 145 -1.68 -6.80 16.73
CA ILE A 145 -2.32 -7.09 15.43
C ILE A 145 -1.91 -8.49 14.96
N ASN A 146 -2.86 -9.32 14.54
CA ASN A 146 -2.51 -10.63 13.99
C ASN A 146 -1.84 -10.48 12.61
N ASN A 147 -0.61 -10.99 12.50
CA ASN A 147 0.24 -10.93 11.32
C ASN A 147 -0.31 -11.67 10.10
N GLU A 148 -1.32 -12.53 10.27
CA GLU A 148 -2.07 -13.10 9.15
C GLU A 148 -2.82 -12.04 8.32
N TYR A 149 -3.10 -10.87 8.91
CA TYR A 149 -3.90 -9.81 8.30
C TYR A 149 -3.10 -8.53 8.01
N ALA A 150 -2.12 -8.18 8.83
CA ALA A 150 -1.27 -7.02 8.60
C ALA A 150 0.09 -7.15 9.29
N ILE A 151 1.14 -6.64 8.66
CA ILE A 151 2.52 -6.64 9.18
C ILE A 151 3.12 -5.25 9.00
N LYS A 152 3.82 -4.71 10.01
CA LYS A 152 4.66 -3.52 9.86
C LYS A 152 6.12 -3.91 9.65
N GLY A 153 6.74 -3.37 8.61
CA GLY A 153 8.11 -3.74 8.23
C GLY A 153 8.18 -4.72 7.07
N GLU A 154 9.22 -5.55 7.05
CA GLU A 154 9.49 -6.45 5.94
C GLU A 154 8.51 -7.64 5.92
N VAL A 155 7.81 -7.80 4.80
CA VAL A 155 7.06 -9.01 4.50
C VAL A 155 8.06 -10.02 3.94
N GLY A 156 8.17 -11.19 4.57
CA GLY A 156 9.06 -12.25 4.11
C GLY A 156 8.80 -12.62 2.65
N LYS A 157 9.86 -12.99 1.92
CA LYS A 157 9.84 -13.28 0.46
C LYS A 157 9.17 -14.61 0.08
N SER A 158 8.23 -15.13 0.87
CA SER A 158 7.51 -16.37 0.50
C SER A 158 6.65 -16.13 -0.75
N LYS A 159 6.50 -17.16 -1.58
CA LYS A 159 5.65 -17.10 -2.79
C LYS A 159 4.21 -16.73 -2.46
N ASP A 160 3.72 -17.10 -1.28
CA ASP A 160 2.36 -16.78 -0.80
C ASP A 160 2.15 -15.28 -0.52
N ASN A 161 3.22 -14.49 -0.40
CA ASN A 161 3.14 -13.07 -0.10
C ASN A 161 3.22 -12.17 -1.34
N ILE A 162 3.75 -12.67 -2.47
CA ILE A 162 3.92 -11.86 -3.68
C ILE A 162 2.54 -11.54 -4.29
N GLY A 163 2.19 -10.26 -4.37
CA GLY A 163 0.91 -9.80 -4.91
C GLY A 163 -0.29 -9.90 -3.95
N ASN A 164 -0.11 -10.44 -2.74
CA ASN A 164 -1.18 -10.66 -1.76
C ASN A 164 -1.28 -9.59 -0.68
N TYR A 165 -0.44 -8.55 -0.72
CA TYR A 165 -0.53 -7.41 0.19
C TYR A 165 -0.41 -6.08 -0.54
N THR A 166 -0.93 -5.03 0.09
CA THR A 166 -0.76 -3.64 -0.34
C THR A 166 -0.25 -2.81 0.82
N ARG A 167 0.61 -1.83 0.54
CA ARG A 167 1.05 -0.88 1.57
C ARG A 167 -0.10 0.06 1.88
N VAL A 168 -0.50 0.13 3.15
CA VAL A 168 -1.49 1.10 3.65
C VAL A 168 -0.75 2.10 4.52
N PHE A 169 -0.86 3.39 4.20
CA PHE A 169 -0.14 4.45 4.88
C PHE A 169 -0.87 4.89 6.14
N ASP A 170 -0.12 4.96 7.24
CA ASP A 170 -0.65 5.21 8.58
C ASP A 170 -1.34 6.57 8.66
N GLN A 171 -0.71 7.61 8.11
CA GLN A 171 -1.27 8.96 8.16
C GLN A 171 -2.56 9.04 7.36
N GLY A 172 -2.59 8.47 6.15
CA GLY A 172 -3.78 8.49 5.31
C GLY A 172 -4.95 7.76 5.97
N ILE A 173 -4.75 6.53 6.46
CA ILE A 173 -5.83 5.78 7.09
C ILE A 173 -6.35 6.47 8.35
N ARG A 174 -5.46 7.08 9.14
CA ARG A 174 -5.83 7.81 10.35
C ARG A 174 -6.61 9.07 10.04
N GLU A 175 -6.21 9.83 9.02
CA GLU A 175 -6.90 11.04 8.63
C GLU A 175 -8.33 10.73 8.16
N LEU A 176 -8.50 9.73 7.30
CA LEU A 176 -9.82 9.33 6.80
C LEU A 176 -10.74 8.81 7.90
N TYR A 177 -10.21 7.99 8.81
CA TYR A 177 -10.97 7.50 9.94
C TYR A 177 -11.45 8.67 10.81
N ASN A 178 -10.55 9.61 11.13
CA ASN A 178 -10.87 10.74 12.02
C ASN A 178 -11.82 11.78 11.39
N GLN A 179 -11.89 11.87 10.07
CA GLN A 179 -12.88 12.69 9.37
C GLN A 179 -14.27 12.04 9.31
N CYS A 180 -14.37 10.73 9.55
CA CYS A 180 -15.62 9.99 9.51
C CYS A 180 -16.23 9.84 10.91
N SER A 181 -17.55 10.00 11.01
CA SER A 181 -18.29 9.53 12.19
C SER A 181 -18.36 8.01 12.22
N ALA A 182 -18.67 7.43 13.39
CA ALA A 182 -18.86 5.98 13.54
C ALA A 182 -19.86 5.38 12.52
N LYS A 183 -20.93 6.12 12.19
CA LYS A 183 -21.93 5.74 11.18
C LYS A 183 -21.37 5.69 9.75
N GLN A 184 -20.33 6.48 9.48
CA GLN A 184 -19.66 6.56 8.18
C GLN A 184 -18.56 5.50 8.02
N HIS A 185 -18.09 4.84 9.08
CA HIS A 185 -17.04 3.82 8.97
C HIS A 185 -17.42 2.67 8.02
N ARG A 186 -18.69 2.23 8.02
CA ARG A 186 -19.18 1.25 7.03
C ARG A 186 -18.97 1.71 5.59
N ARG A 187 -19.17 3.01 5.31
CA ARG A 187 -18.97 3.59 3.99
C ARG A 187 -17.49 3.76 3.67
N LEU A 188 -16.70 4.13 4.66
CA LEU A 188 -15.25 4.22 4.51
C LEU A 188 -14.64 2.86 4.11
N TYR A 189 -15.19 1.74 4.59
CA TYR A 189 -14.79 0.41 4.13
C TYR A 189 -15.01 0.20 2.62
N CYS A 190 -15.99 0.86 1.98
CA CYS A 190 -16.20 0.73 0.55
C CYS A 190 -14.98 1.22 -0.25
N LEU A 191 -14.27 2.24 0.25
CA LEU A 191 -13.00 2.70 -0.32
C LEU A 191 -11.90 1.66 -0.13
N PHE A 192 -11.80 1.09 1.08
CA PHE A 192 -10.77 0.09 1.38
C PHE A 192 -11.02 -1.26 0.71
N ALA A 193 -12.26 -1.59 0.38
CA ALA A 193 -12.57 -2.81 -0.36
C ALA A 193 -12.09 -2.76 -1.82
N LEU A 194 -11.75 -1.58 -2.36
CA LEU A 194 -11.19 -1.42 -3.70
C LEU A 194 -9.71 -1.84 -3.79
N LEU A 195 -9.02 -1.89 -2.65
CA LEU A 195 -7.59 -2.13 -2.53
C LEU A 195 -7.06 -3.35 -3.32
N PRO A 196 -7.65 -4.55 -3.20
CA PRO A 196 -7.19 -5.74 -3.93
C PRO A 196 -7.40 -5.66 -5.44
N TYR A 197 -8.11 -4.65 -5.92
CA TYR A 197 -8.57 -4.54 -7.30
C TYR A 197 -7.83 -3.44 -8.05
N ILE A 198 -6.70 -2.96 -7.53
CA ILE A 198 -5.97 -1.86 -8.16
C ILE A 198 -4.78 -2.40 -8.91
N ASN A 199 -4.79 -2.10 -10.21
CA ASN A 199 -3.69 -2.46 -11.09
C ASN A 199 -2.38 -1.83 -10.59
N LEU A 200 -1.32 -2.64 -10.49
CA LEU A 200 -0.06 -2.28 -9.87
C LEU A 200 0.68 -1.15 -10.60
N LYS A 201 0.48 -1.02 -11.92
CA LYS A 201 1.18 -0.08 -12.79
C LYS A 201 0.39 1.19 -13.04
N TYR A 202 -0.89 1.04 -13.35
CA TYR A 202 -1.76 2.16 -13.76
C TYR A 202 -2.58 2.74 -12.61
N ASN A 203 -2.58 2.08 -11.46
CA ASN A 203 -3.35 2.45 -10.26
C ASN A 203 -4.84 2.67 -10.57
N VAL A 204 -5.38 1.85 -11.47
CA VAL A 204 -6.79 1.85 -11.87
C VAL A 204 -7.50 0.71 -11.14
N VAL A 205 -8.68 0.98 -10.59
CA VAL A 205 -9.56 -0.08 -10.08
C VAL A 205 -10.03 -0.91 -11.28
N THR A 206 -9.68 -2.20 -11.30
CA THR A 206 -9.82 -3.12 -12.41
C THR A 206 -10.55 -4.40 -12.01
N VAL A 207 -11.20 -5.04 -12.99
CA VAL A 207 -11.73 -6.40 -12.87
C VAL A 207 -10.83 -7.45 -13.54
N SER A 208 -9.81 -7.01 -14.28
CA SER A 208 -8.76 -7.88 -14.84
C SER A 208 -7.65 -8.14 -13.82
N ASP A 209 -6.62 -8.90 -14.22
CA ASP A 209 -5.44 -9.15 -13.39
C ASP A 209 -4.79 -7.83 -12.95
N VAL A 210 -4.59 -7.67 -11.63
CA VAL A 210 -3.96 -6.47 -11.08
C VAL A 210 -2.50 -6.32 -11.51
N SER A 211 -1.85 -7.41 -11.89
CA SER A 211 -0.47 -7.43 -12.40
C SER A 211 -0.37 -7.16 -13.90
N GLU A 212 -1.49 -6.99 -14.60
CA GLU A 212 -1.49 -6.72 -16.05
C GLU A 212 -0.70 -5.43 -16.37
N GLU A 213 0.28 -5.57 -17.27
CA GLU A 213 1.16 -4.48 -17.68
C GLU A 213 0.85 -3.93 -19.07
N ASN A 214 0.04 -4.65 -19.85
CA ASN A 214 -0.52 -4.19 -21.12
C ASN A 214 -1.78 -3.38 -20.84
N TYR A 215 -1.71 -2.08 -21.08
CA TYR A 215 -2.82 -1.15 -20.82
C TYR A 215 -4.14 -1.55 -21.50
N GLU A 216 -4.07 -2.13 -22.71
CA GLU A 216 -5.26 -2.52 -23.49
C GLU A 216 -6.02 -3.70 -22.87
N GLU A 217 -5.35 -4.51 -22.04
CA GLU A 217 -5.94 -5.66 -21.32
C GLU A 217 -6.45 -5.26 -19.92
N VAL A 218 -6.25 -4.00 -19.51
CA VAL A 218 -6.73 -3.48 -18.22
C VAL A 218 -8.20 -3.09 -18.32
N VAL A 219 -9.07 -3.93 -17.78
CA VAL A 219 -10.53 -3.70 -17.80
C VAL A 219 -10.95 -2.91 -16.56
N ALA A 220 -11.14 -1.59 -16.72
CA ALA A 220 -11.53 -0.71 -15.62
C ALA A 220 -12.90 -1.08 -15.01
N MET A 221 -12.96 -1.11 -13.68
CA MET A 221 -14.18 -1.29 -12.92
C MET A 221 -14.97 0.02 -12.86
N ASN A 222 -16.24 -0.04 -13.25
CA ASN A 222 -17.15 1.11 -13.10
C ASN A 222 -17.79 1.15 -11.71
N MET A 223 -18.47 2.26 -11.39
CA MET A 223 -19.12 2.43 -10.07
C MET A 223 -20.24 1.43 -9.75
N LYS A 224 -20.86 0.78 -10.75
CA LYS A 224 -21.81 -0.32 -10.49
C LYS A 224 -21.07 -1.57 -10.04
N GLY A 225 -19.97 -1.91 -10.71
CA GLY A 225 -19.08 -3.00 -10.29
C GLY A 225 -18.50 -2.77 -8.89
N VAL A 226 -18.15 -1.52 -8.56
CA VAL A 226 -17.77 -1.15 -7.18
C VAL A 226 -18.90 -1.42 -6.19
N CYS A 227 -20.15 -1.10 -6.53
CA CYS A 227 -21.28 -1.39 -5.65
C CYS A 227 -21.45 -2.89 -5.43
N ASP A 228 -21.42 -3.68 -6.50
CA ASP A 228 -21.53 -5.14 -6.41
C ASP A 228 -20.39 -5.73 -5.56
N LEU A 229 -19.16 -5.23 -5.73
CA LEU A 229 -17.99 -5.65 -4.97
C LEU A 229 -18.15 -5.45 -3.46
N VAL A 230 -18.71 -4.31 -3.04
CA VAL A 230 -18.77 -3.91 -1.63
C VAL A 230 -20.14 -4.22 -0.99
N GLY A 231 -21.02 -4.93 -1.70
CA GLY A 231 -22.38 -5.24 -1.24
C GLY A 231 -23.25 -3.99 -1.10
N TYR A 232 -22.99 -2.96 -1.89
CA TYR A 232 -23.81 -1.75 -1.97
C TYR A 232 -24.87 -1.89 -3.06
N ASP A 233 -26.01 -1.24 -2.87
CA ASP A 233 -27.10 -1.22 -3.85
C ASP A 233 -26.64 -0.54 -5.15
N LYS A 234 -26.52 -1.31 -6.24
CA LYS A 234 -26.05 -0.84 -7.55
C LYS A 234 -26.90 0.30 -8.15
N THR A 235 -28.18 0.40 -7.76
CA THR A 235 -29.06 1.51 -8.18
C THR A 235 -28.61 2.85 -7.57
N LYS A 236 -27.83 2.79 -6.49
CA LYS A 236 -27.28 3.94 -5.76
C LYS A 236 -25.81 4.21 -6.08
N SER A 237 -25.29 3.68 -7.19
CA SER A 237 -23.89 3.87 -7.59
C SER A 237 -23.47 5.33 -7.67
N LYS A 238 -24.33 6.23 -8.16
CA LYS A 238 -24.08 7.68 -8.16
C LYS A 238 -24.00 8.32 -6.79
N ARG A 239 -24.74 7.78 -5.82
CA ARG A 239 -24.63 8.22 -4.43
C ARG A 239 -23.29 7.80 -3.83
N LEU A 240 -22.88 6.55 -4.03
CA LEU A 240 -21.58 6.07 -3.56
C LEU A 240 -20.43 6.85 -4.20
N GLU A 241 -20.50 7.11 -5.50
CA GLU A 241 -19.54 7.95 -6.25
C GLU A 241 -19.38 9.32 -5.58
N LYS A 242 -20.50 10.02 -5.31
CA LYS A 242 -20.50 11.32 -4.63
C LYS A 242 -19.94 11.24 -3.21
N GLU A 243 -20.30 10.20 -2.45
CA GLU A 243 -19.81 10.01 -1.08
C GLU A 243 -18.30 9.77 -1.06
N LEU A 244 -17.75 9.00 -1.99
CA LEU A 244 -16.30 8.77 -2.10
C LEU A 244 -15.55 10.03 -2.56
N LEU A 245 -16.10 10.80 -3.51
CA LEU A 245 -15.53 12.06 -3.98
C LEU A 245 -15.52 13.18 -2.92
N GLN A 246 -16.29 13.04 -1.83
CA GLN A 246 -16.30 14.01 -0.73
C GLN A 246 -15.19 13.78 0.29
N LEU A 247 -14.60 12.58 0.33
CA LEU A 247 -13.52 12.27 1.26
C LEU A 247 -12.23 12.95 0.80
N LYS A 248 -11.43 13.44 1.75
CA LYS A 248 -10.18 14.15 1.49
C LYS A 248 -9.04 13.67 2.39
N ILE A 249 -7.80 13.83 1.93
CA ILE A 249 -6.57 13.68 2.72
C ILE A 249 -5.67 14.87 2.45
N GLY A 250 -5.27 15.61 3.48
CA GLY A 250 -4.49 16.84 3.33
C GLY A 250 -5.12 17.82 2.32
N GLY A 251 -6.46 17.89 2.28
CA GLY A 251 -7.25 18.69 1.33
C GLY A 251 -7.35 18.11 -0.10
N LYS A 252 -6.68 16.99 -0.40
CA LYS A 252 -6.68 16.34 -1.72
C LYS A 252 -7.74 15.24 -1.80
N ASP A 253 -8.25 14.98 -3.00
CA ASP A 253 -9.22 13.91 -3.24
C ASP A 253 -8.68 12.53 -2.88
N VAL A 254 -9.54 11.64 -2.39
CA VAL A 254 -9.17 10.23 -2.14
C VAL A 254 -9.30 9.37 -3.38
N ILE A 255 -10.22 9.73 -4.29
CA ILE A 255 -10.42 9.05 -5.57
C ILE A 255 -10.45 10.09 -6.69
N ALA A 256 -9.93 9.71 -7.84
CA ALA A 256 -10.05 10.48 -9.08
C ALA A 256 -10.81 9.65 -10.10
N ILE A 257 -11.77 10.27 -10.79
CA ILE A 257 -12.52 9.64 -11.88
C ILE A 257 -12.18 10.35 -13.18
N THR A 258 -11.41 9.70 -14.04
CA THR A 258 -10.98 10.27 -15.32
C THR A 258 -11.81 9.68 -16.45
N LYS A 259 -12.40 10.52 -17.31
CA LYS A 259 -13.10 10.08 -18.52
C LYS A 259 -12.10 9.74 -19.62
N ARG A 260 -12.34 8.65 -20.34
CA ARG A 260 -11.61 8.20 -21.53
C ARG A 260 -12.60 7.77 -22.62
N SER A 261 -12.09 7.53 -23.83
CA SER A 261 -12.87 6.99 -24.96
C SER A 261 -13.55 5.66 -24.62
N ALA A 262 -12.85 4.77 -23.90
CA ALA A 262 -13.36 3.47 -23.45
C ALA A 262 -14.24 3.53 -22.18
N GLY A 263 -14.46 4.72 -21.60
CA GLY A 263 -15.23 4.90 -20.37
C GLY A 263 -14.47 5.62 -19.27
N SER A 264 -15.01 5.61 -18.06
CA SER A 264 -14.38 6.24 -16.89
C SER A 264 -13.47 5.25 -16.16
N VAL A 265 -12.29 5.71 -15.74
CA VAL A 265 -11.39 4.97 -14.87
C VAL A 265 -11.41 5.58 -13.47
N ILE A 266 -11.38 4.74 -12.44
CA ILE A 266 -11.29 5.15 -11.04
C ILE A 266 -9.85 4.91 -10.58
N LYS A 267 -9.21 5.94 -10.04
CA LYS A 267 -7.89 5.88 -9.40
C LYS A 267 -8.02 6.23 -7.93
N VAL A 268 -7.09 5.74 -7.10
CA VAL A 268 -7.08 6.02 -5.66
C VAL A 268 -5.80 6.75 -5.26
N ASN A 269 -5.93 7.70 -4.34
CA ASN A 269 -4.82 8.52 -3.88
C ASN A 269 -3.72 7.66 -3.23
N PRO A 270 -2.46 7.74 -3.72
CA PRO A 270 -1.38 6.91 -3.20
C PRO A 270 -1.04 7.19 -1.73
N ALA A 271 -1.45 8.33 -1.16
CA ALA A 271 -1.27 8.63 0.26
C ALA A 271 -2.15 7.80 1.20
N ILE A 272 -3.12 7.06 0.66
CA ILE A 272 -3.91 6.09 1.44
C ILE A 272 -3.22 4.73 1.38
N TYR A 273 -2.82 4.34 0.17
CA TYR A 273 -2.14 3.09 -0.09
C TYR A 273 -1.49 3.05 -1.46
N TYR A 274 -0.51 2.18 -1.64
CA TYR A 274 0.15 1.98 -2.92
C TYR A 274 0.60 0.52 -3.10
N ALA A 275 0.12 -0.11 -4.18
CA ALA A 275 0.43 -1.49 -4.51
C ALA A 275 1.69 -1.63 -5.39
N GLY A 276 2.13 -0.54 -6.04
CA GLY A 276 3.27 -0.57 -6.93
C GLY A 276 4.61 -0.85 -6.22
N THR A 277 5.61 -1.16 -7.02
CA THR A 277 6.97 -1.49 -6.59
C THR A 277 7.89 -0.29 -6.74
N THR A 278 9.10 -0.39 -6.18
CA THR A 278 10.18 0.59 -6.38
C THR A 278 10.50 0.84 -7.86
N ASN A 279 10.27 -0.14 -8.74
CA ASN A 279 10.51 0.04 -10.17
C ASN A 279 9.52 1.00 -10.83
N GLN A 280 8.40 1.30 -10.17
CA GLN A 280 7.28 2.10 -10.68
C GLN A 280 7.25 3.51 -10.06
N VAL A 281 8.42 4.06 -9.70
CA VAL A 281 8.51 5.38 -9.06
C VAL A 281 8.02 6.51 -9.98
N ASN A 282 8.23 6.39 -11.30
CA ASN A 282 7.75 7.38 -12.26
C ASN A 282 6.22 7.35 -12.40
N GLU A 283 5.64 6.15 -12.43
CA GLU A 283 4.19 5.94 -12.41
C GLU A 283 3.56 6.51 -11.14
N LEU A 284 4.23 6.35 -9.99
CA LEU A 284 3.82 6.98 -8.74
C LEU A 284 3.81 8.51 -8.86
N LYS A 285 4.82 9.15 -9.46
CA LYS A 285 4.83 10.61 -9.66
C LYS A 285 3.66 11.08 -10.54
N ILE A 286 3.39 10.37 -11.63
CA ILE A 286 2.26 10.67 -12.53
C ILE A 286 0.93 10.54 -11.76
N LEU A 287 0.77 9.45 -11.01
CA LEU A 287 -0.39 9.24 -10.18
C LEU A 287 -0.56 10.35 -9.13
N MET A 288 0.54 10.76 -8.49
CA MET A 288 0.54 11.86 -7.53
C MET A 288 0.11 13.19 -8.17
N ALA A 289 0.50 13.46 -9.42
CA ALA A 289 0.04 14.64 -10.13
C ALA A 289 -1.49 14.65 -10.34
N ASP A 290 -2.12 13.48 -10.58
CA ASP A 290 -3.60 13.37 -10.68
C ASP A 290 -4.33 13.83 -9.40
N PHE A 291 -3.64 13.82 -8.25
CA PHE A 291 -4.17 14.24 -6.95
C PHE A 291 -3.62 15.60 -6.49
N GLY A 292 -2.89 16.32 -7.34
CA GLY A 292 -2.39 17.67 -7.05
C GLY A 292 -1.18 17.69 -6.09
N TYR A 293 -0.37 16.64 -6.09
CA TYR A 293 0.95 16.67 -5.44
C TYR A 293 1.98 17.28 -6.39
N MET A 294 2.86 18.14 -5.85
CA MET A 294 3.95 18.77 -6.60
C MET A 294 5.22 17.94 -6.44
N VAL A 295 5.42 16.95 -7.31
CA VAL A 295 6.61 16.08 -7.25
C VAL A 295 7.60 16.52 -8.32
N SER A 296 8.81 16.90 -7.90
CA SER A 296 9.94 17.23 -8.79
C SER A 296 10.58 15.98 -9.38
#